data_AF-A0A6I7XN65-F1
#
_entry.id   AF-A0A6I7XN65-F1
#
_cell.length_a   1.000
_cell.length_b   1.000
_cell.length_c   1.000
_cell.angle_alpha   90.00
_cell.angle_beta   90.00
_cell.angle_gamma   90.00
#
_symmetry.space_group_name_H-M   'P 1'
#
loop_
_entity.id
_entity.type
_entity.pdbx_description
1 polymer ?
#
loop_
_entity_poly.entity_id
_entity_poly.type
_entity_poly.pdbx_seq_one_letter_code
_entity_poly.pdbx_strand_id
1 'polypeptide(L)'
;MPTYETTPHFTTDLSRLSPAQRRAFNHVVTRAFVPDLRAGHFRTGLRVKRVQRTPGIYELTWSMGTGPAGRATFAYGGEVHAGTPHVIWRRIGTHGILAHP
;
A
#
# COMPACT_ATOMS: atom_id res chain seq x y z
N MET A 1 10.32 12.42 -2.77
CA MET A 1 9.26 11.40 -2.55
C MET A 1 9.99 10.09 -2.28
N PRO A 2 9.54 9.17 -1.39
CA PRO A 2 10.15 7.85 -1.31
C PRO A 2 10.11 7.20 -2.70
N THR A 3 11.16 6.47 -3.04
CA THR A 3 11.19 5.74 -4.31
C THR A 3 10.23 4.56 -4.20
N TYR A 4 9.59 4.22 -5.32
CA TYR A 4 8.68 3.08 -5.35
C TYR A 4 8.75 2.35 -6.68
N GLU A 5 8.38 1.07 -6.62
CA GLU A 5 8.16 0.21 -7.76
C GLU A 5 6.78 -0.43 -7.64
N THR A 6 6.24 -0.90 -8.76
CA THR A 6 4.96 -1.63 -8.80
C THR A 6 5.17 -2.96 -9.49
N THR A 7 4.68 -4.04 -8.89
CA THR A 7 4.66 -5.35 -9.56
C THR A 7 3.60 -5.38 -10.68
N PRO A 8 3.70 -6.31 -11.65
CA PRO A 8 2.65 -6.50 -12.66
C PRO A 8 1.27 -6.74 -12.07
N HIS A 9 1.19 -7.51 -10.98
CA HIS A 9 -0.07 -7.77 -10.27
C HIS A 9 -0.69 -6.49 -9.72
N PHE A 10 0.12 -5.58 -9.16
CA PHE A 10 -0.36 -4.28 -8.70
C PHE A 10 -0.95 -3.47 -9.85
N THR A 11 -0.26 -3.42 -11.00
CA THR A 11 -0.74 -2.66 -12.16
C THR A 11 -2.05 -3.23 -12.72
N THR A 12 -2.18 -4.56 -12.79
CA THR A 12 -3.43 -5.23 -13.18
C THR A 12 -4.56 -4.97 -12.19
N ASP A 13 -4.27 -5.02 -10.89
CA ASP A 13 -5.25 -4.72 -9.85
C ASP A 13 -5.71 -3.24 -9.92
N LEU A 14 -4.77 -2.31 -10.13
CA LEU A 14 -5.03 -0.88 -10.23
C LEU A 14 -5.93 -0.53 -11.42
N SER A 15 -5.80 -1.25 -12.54
CA SER A 15 -6.64 -1.02 -13.73
C SER A 15 -8.10 -1.41 -13.47
N ARG A 16 -8.34 -2.42 -12.62
CA ARG A 16 -9.68 -2.90 -12.22
C ARG A 16 -10.41 -1.99 -11.23
N LEU A 17 -9.71 -1.07 -10.58
CA LEU A 17 -10.33 -0.11 -9.68
C LEU A 17 -11.17 0.93 -10.44
N SER A 18 -12.23 1.43 -9.81
CA SER A 18 -12.93 2.60 -10.33
C SER A 18 -12.04 3.86 -10.24
N PRO A 19 -12.31 4.89 -11.05
CA PRO A 19 -11.61 6.16 -10.94
C PRO A 19 -11.67 6.77 -9.52
N ALA A 20 -12.79 6.62 -8.82
CA ALA A 20 -12.94 7.10 -7.45
C ALA A 20 -12.05 6.34 -6.47
N GLN A 21 -11.94 5.01 -6.61
CA GLN A 21 -11.06 4.17 -5.80
C GLN A 21 -9.58 4.52 -6.03
N ARG A 22 -9.16 4.73 -7.28
CA ARG A 22 -7.80 5.19 -7.61
C ARG A 22 -7.47 6.53 -6.96
N ARG A 23 -8.40 7.50 -7.02
CA ARG A 23 -8.24 8.80 -6.35
C ARG A 23 -8.14 8.66 -4.84
N ALA A 24 -8.99 7.83 -4.22
CA ALA A 24 -8.95 7.58 -2.78
C ALA A 24 -7.62 6.96 -2.35
N PHE A 25 -7.14 5.96 -3.09
CA PHE A 25 -5.82 5.35 -2.84
C PHE A 25 -4.70 6.39 -2.96
N ASN A 26 -4.63 7.13 -4.06
CA ASN A 26 -3.61 8.17 -4.26
C ASN A 26 -3.65 9.24 -3.17
N HIS A 27 -4.84 9.65 -2.73
CA HIS A 27 -5.01 10.59 -1.63
C HIS A 27 -4.44 10.03 -0.33
N VAL A 28 -4.74 8.78 0.04
CA VAL A 28 -4.17 8.16 1.24
C VAL A 28 -2.65 8.00 1.14
N VAL A 29 -2.13 7.57 -0.01
CA VAL A 29 -0.69 7.41 -0.22
C VAL A 29 0.04 8.73 -0.03
N THR A 30 -0.43 9.78 -0.68
CA THR A 30 0.21 11.10 -0.67
C THR A 30 0.06 11.83 0.66
N ARG A 31 -1.10 11.73 1.32
CA ARG A 31 -1.42 12.53 2.51
C ARG A 31 -1.13 11.85 3.84
N ALA A 32 -1.06 10.52 3.87
CA ALA A 32 -0.85 9.77 5.10
C ALA A 32 0.33 8.81 5.00
N PHE A 33 0.34 7.91 4.01
CA PHE A 33 1.38 6.88 3.94
C PHE A 33 2.79 7.44 3.76
N VAL A 34 3.01 8.34 2.79
CA VAL A 34 4.34 8.90 2.51
C VAL A 34 4.90 9.72 3.68
N PRO A 35 4.13 10.63 4.31
CA PRO A 35 4.59 11.32 5.52
C PRO A 35 4.96 10.36 6.65
N ASP A 36 4.10 9.39 6.94
CA ASP A 36 4.30 8.42 8.02
C ASP A 36 5.50 7.50 7.76
N LEU A 37 5.68 7.07 6.52
CA LEU A 37 6.83 6.27 6.08
C LEU A 37 8.14 7.02 6.31
N ARG A 38 8.18 8.33 6.02
CA ARG A 38 9.35 9.18 6.26
C ARG A 38 9.62 9.39 7.75
N ALA A 39 8.55 9.46 8.55
CA ALA A 39 8.66 9.60 9.99
C ALA A 39 8.98 8.27 10.71
N GLY A 40 9.03 7.15 9.98
CA GLY A 40 9.32 5.82 10.51
C GLY A 40 8.19 5.21 11.35
N HIS A 41 7.02 5.86 11.43
CA HIS A 41 5.89 5.38 12.22
C HIS A 41 4.56 5.64 11.51
N PHE A 42 3.72 4.61 11.44
CA PHE A 42 2.41 4.69 10.80
C PHE A 42 1.30 5.00 11.79
N ARG A 43 0.43 5.95 11.43
CA ARG A 43 -0.80 6.20 12.19
C ARG A 43 -1.71 4.97 12.19
N THR A 44 -2.42 4.75 13.29
CA THR A 44 -3.34 3.62 13.49
C THR A 44 -4.41 3.52 12.42
N GLY A 45 -4.88 4.66 11.89
CA GLY A 45 -5.90 4.73 10.83
C GLY A 45 -5.49 4.04 9.51
N LEU A 46 -4.20 3.97 9.19
CA LEU A 46 -3.71 3.24 8.01
C LEU A 46 -3.70 1.73 8.22
N ARG A 47 -3.76 1.27 9.48
CA ARG A 47 -3.74 -0.14 9.86
C ARG A 47 -2.58 -0.91 9.21
N VAL A 48 -1.42 -0.27 9.14
CA VAL A 48 -0.22 -0.91 8.59
C VAL A 48 0.23 -2.03 9.51
N LYS A 49 0.29 -3.25 8.99
CA LYS A 49 0.74 -4.43 9.74
C LYS A 49 1.30 -5.48 8.79
N ARG A 50 2.07 -6.43 9.34
CA ARG A 50 2.60 -7.56 8.57
C ARG A 50 1.46 -8.50 8.16
N VAL A 51 1.51 -8.98 6.92
CA VAL A 51 0.63 -10.05 6.45
C VAL A 51 1.08 -11.36 7.09
N GLN A 52 0.15 -12.11 7.67
CA GLN A 52 0.46 -13.37 8.33
C GLN A 52 0.99 -14.40 7.33
N ARG A 53 1.98 -15.21 7.75
CA ARG A 53 2.60 -16.27 6.94
C ARG A 53 3.25 -15.79 5.63
N THR A 54 3.46 -14.49 5.47
CA THR A 54 4.17 -13.93 4.32
C THR A 54 5.24 -12.93 4.78
N PRO A 55 6.45 -13.42 5.13
CA PRO A 55 7.53 -12.57 5.64
C PRO A 55 7.86 -11.41 4.70
N GLY A 56 8.07 -10.22 5.27
CA GLY A 56 8.47 -9.03 4.51
C GLY A 56 7.33 -8.29 3.80
N ILE A 57 6.10 -8.84 3.80
CA ILE A 57 4.94 -8.18 3.20
C ILE A 57 4.08 -7.53 4.29
N TYR A 58 3.67 -6.31 4.01
CA TYR A 58 2.83 -5.47 4.85
C TYR A 58 1.53 -5.17 4.12
N GLU A 59 0.44 -5.03 4.85
CA GLU A 59 -0.82 -4.50 4.35
C GLU A 59 -1.06 -3.08 4.86
N LEU A 60 -1.88 -2.32 4.15
CA LEU A 60 -2.47 -1.08 4.63
C LEU A 60 -3.94 -0.99 4.21
N THR A 61 -4.70 -0.15 4.91
CA THR A 61 -6.08 0.20 4.61
C THR A 61 -6.18 1.61 4.06
N TRP A 62 -6.73 1.78 2.85
CA TRP A 62 -6.91 3.10 2.21
C TRP A 62 -8.36 3.52 2.03
N SER A 63 -9.33 2.65 2.34
CA SER A 63 -10.75 3.00 2.39
C SER A 63 -11.48 2.16 3.44
N MET A 64 -12.38 2.80 4.18
CA MET A 64 -13.21 2.21 5.23
C MET A 64 -14.68 2.67 5.11
N GLY A 65 -15.09 3.18 3.94
CA GLY A 65 -16.46 3.66 3.71
C GLY A 65 -17.52 2.55 3.71
N THR A 66 -18.73 2.86 3.23
CA THR A 66 -19.87 1.92 3.19
C THR A 66 -19.70 0.74 2.22
N GLY A 67 -18.67 0.77 1.37
CA GLY A 67 -18.28 -0.35 0.51
C GLY A 67 -17.15 -1.21 1.09
N PRO A 68 -16.69 -2.23 0.35
CA PRO A 68 -15.59 -3.09 0.80
C PRO A 68 -14.35 -2.26 1.10
N ALA A 69 -13.74 -2.53 2.27
CA ALA A 69 -12.59 -1.77 2.72
C ALA A 69 -11.40 -1.95 1.76
N GLY A 70 -10.85 -0.83 1.30
CA GLY A 70 -9.71 -0.80 0.39
C GLY A 70 -8.45 -1.31 1.10
N ARG A 71 -7.72 -2.22 0.45
CA ARG A 71 -6.45 -2.80 0.89
C ARG A 71 -5.38 -2.60 -0.17
N ALA A 72 -4.13 -2.48 0.29
CA ALA A 72 -2.96 -2.61 -0.57
C ALA A 72 -1.88 -3.38 0.20
N THR A 73 -1.07 -4.17 -0.52
CA THR A 73 0.11 -4.84 0.04
C THR A 73 1.37 -4.23 -0.54
N PHE A 74 2.40 -4.15 0.30
CA PHE A 74 3.72 -3.65 -0.10
C PHE A 74 4.83 -4.39 0.64
N ALA A 75 6.03 -4.32 0.07
CA ALA A 75 7.27 -4.74 0.73
C ALA A 75 8.25 -3.57 0.75
N TYR A 76 9.23 -3.65 1.64
CA TYR A 76 10.42 -2.81 1.55
C TYR A 76 11.40 -3.46 0.56
N GLY A 77 11.91 -2.67 -0.39
CA GLY A 77 13.06 -3.09 -1.20
C GLY A 77 14.36 -2.48 -0.69
N GLY A 78 15.45 -2.71 -1.41
CA GLY A 78 16.73 -2.07 -1.13
C GLY A 78 16.63 -0.55 -1.28
N GLU A 79 17.36 0.20 -0.46
CA GLU A 79 17.41 1.65 -0.59
C GLU A 79 17.95 2.04 -1.97
N VAL A 80 17.16 2.80 -2.73
CA VAL A 80 17.61 3.41 -4.00
C VAL A 80 18.37 4.71 -3.72
N HIS A 81 18.01 5.39 -2.62
CA HIS A 81 18.69 6.57 -2.11
C HIS A 81 18.97 6.36 -0.64
N ALA A 82 20.21 6.63 -0.21
CA ALA A 82 20.65 6.42 1.16
C ALA A 82 19.71 7.10 2.17
N GLY A 83 19.27 6.35 3.19
CA GLY A 83 18.39 6.83 4.24
C GLY A 83 16.94 7.09 3.81
N THR A 84 16.56 6.69 2.59
CA THR A 84 15.18 6.80 2.11
C THR A 84 14.57 5.42 1.91
N PRO A 85 13.45 5.09 2.59
CA PRO A 85 12.76 3.84 2.37
C PRO A 85 12.32 3.67 0.90
N HIS A 86 12.56 2.48 0.36
CA HIS A 86 12.05 2.08 -0.95
C HIS A 86 10.85 1.14 -0.80
N VAL A 87 9.75 1.42 -1.52
CA VAL A 87 8.50 0.67 -1.41
C VAL A 87 8.19 -0.08 -2.70
N ILE A 88 7.98 -1.39 -2.61
CA ILE A 88 7.51 -2.21 -3.71
C ILE A 88 6.03 -2.50 -3.50
N TRP A 89 5.16 -1.88 -4.31
CA TRP A 89 3.72 -2.14 -4.29
C TRP A 89 3.39 -3.46 -4.96
N ARG A 90 2.68 -4.34 -4.24
CA ARG A 90 2.42 -5.72 -4.67
C ARG A 90 0.99 -5.93 -5.16
N ARG A 91 -0.01 -5.61 -4.34
CA ARG A 91 -1.44 -5.76 -4.68
C ARG A 91 -2.26 -4.56 -4.25
N ILE A 92 -3.39 -4.31 -4.88
CA ILE A 92 -4.37 -3.30 -4.47
C ILE A 92 -5.79 -3.78 -4.74
N GLY A 93 -6.75 -3.48 -3.87
CA GLY A 93 -8.11 -3.95 -4.06
C GLY A 93 -8.92 -3.96 -2.79
N THR A 94 -9.76 -4.97 -2.65
CA THR A 94 -10.50 -5.26 -1.42
C THR A 94 -9.77 -6.35 -0.62
N HIS A 95 -10.43 -6.93 0.39
CA HIS A 95 -9.83 -7.95 1.24
C HIS A 95 -9.28 -9.18 0.50
N GLY A 96 -9.81 -9.51 -0.68
CA GLY A 96 -9.41 -10.71 -1.43
C GLY A 96 -7.94 -10.74 -1.87
N ILE A 97 -7.27 -9.58 -1.96
CA ILE A 97 -5.85 -9.54 -2.34
C ILE A 97 -4.93 -10.16 -1.29
N LEU A 98 -5.38 -10.26 -0.03
CA LEU A 98 -4.59 -10.81 1.07
C LEU A 98 -4.41 -12.33 0.99
N ALA A 99 -5.23 -13.01 0.18
CA ALA A 99 -5.03 -14.44 -0.10
C ALA A 99 -3.79 -14.70 -0.98
N HIS A 100 -3.37 -13.72 -1.77
CA HIS A 100 -2.23 -13.81 -2.68
C HIS A 100 -1.42 -12.49 -2.66
N PRO A 101 -0.76 -12.18 -1.53
CA PRO A 101 -0.27 -10.84 -1.21
C PRO A 101 1.00 -10.36 -1.95
#